data_AF-A0A068UE56-F1
#
_entry.id   AF-A0A068UE56-F1
#
_cell.length_a   1.000
_cell.length_b   1.000
_cell.length_c   1.000
_cell.angle_alpha   90.00
_cell.angle_beta   90.00
_cell.angle_gamma   90.00
#
_symmetry.space_group_name_H-M   'P 1'
#
loop_
_entity.id
_entity.type
_entity.pdbx_description
1 polymer ?
#
loop_
_entity_poly.entity_id
_entity_poly.type
_entity_poly.pdbx_seq_one_letter_code
_entity_poly.pdbx_strand_id
1 'polypeptide(L)'
;MAGKCANRLLASSGLPLIARQMKRLNLSSIWALLAAFKDPLPLPASATAFPFEGAFVKGVDSISWMADNTKKFLGSHSHGPHCWTFLSTATFGKQNKVPQESIPVATAQRVKETMLADVEYALGLPKSSIQTPIFSRVQLWGAALPLNTPNVPCIFDPHGRAGICGDWLQGSSLEAAALSGMALANHASSFSFSCSSFIADYLQSGGQCPDEFAVGLGNEFQPLRGHDIGQFPGLQSEEDINKPQAVQLSA
;
A
#
# COMPACT_ATOMS: atom_id res chain seq x y z
N MET A 1 11.07 -1.24 6.74
CA MET A 1 10.85 -1.27 8.20
C MET A 1 9.35 -1.34 8.41
N ALA A 2 8.85 -2.48 8.92
CA ALA A 2 7.45 -2.65 9.29
C ALA A 2 6.92 -1.51 10.18
N GLY A 3 5.60 -1.34 10.20
CA GLY A 3 4.94 -0.32 11.02
C GLY A 3 5.44 -0.33 12.47
N LYS A 4 5.80 0.84 13.00
CA LYS A 4 6.43 1.00 14.32
C LYS A 4 5.63 0.30 15.44
N CYS A 5 4.30 0.25 15.31
CA CYS A 5 3.41 -0.38 16.29
C CYS A 5 3.59 -1.90 16.38
N ALA A 6 3.60 -2.61 15.25
CA ALA A 6 3.72 -4.08 15.24
C ALA A 6 5.10 -4.54 15.74
N ASN A 7 6.17 -3.84 15.36
CA ASN A 7 7.51 -4.12 15.86
C ASN A 7 7.62 -3.88 17.38
N ARG A 8 6.98 -2.82 17.90
CA ARG A 8 6.95 -2.55 19.35
C ARG A 8 6.20 -3.64 20.11
N LEU A 9 5.07 -4.11 19.58
CA LEU A 9 4.30 -5.22 20.14
C LEU A 9 5.14 -6.51 20.22
N LEU A 10 5.85 -6.84 19.14
CA LEU A 10 6.61 -8.09 19.04
C LEU A 10 7.95 -8.09 19.78
N ALA A 11 8.51 -6.91 20.09
CA ALA A 11 9.79 -6.82 20.78
C ALA A 11 9.75 -7.46 22.18
N SER A 12 8.60 -7.46 22.85
CA SER A 12 8.41 -7.99 24.21
C SER A 12 7.49 -9.21 24.26
N SER A 13 7.09 -9.78 23.12
CA SER A 13 6.07 -10.84 23.07
C SER A 13 6.60 -12.25 23.32
N GLY A 14 7.92 -12.47 23.29
CA GLY A 14 8.50 -13.82 23.33
C GLY A 14 8.31 -14.62 22.04
N LEU A 15 7.98 -13.96 20.91
CA LEU A 15 7.74 -14.58 19.60
C LEU A 15 8.89 -14.26 18.61
N PRO A 16 10.11 -14.81 18.80
CA PRO A 16 11.29 -14.39 18.05
C PRO A 16 11.19 -14.68 16.55
N LEU A 17 10.51 -15.76 16.14
CA LEU A 17 10.35 -16.14 14.74
C LEU A 17 9.39 -15.18 14.01
N ILE A 18 8.26 -14.83 14.63
CA ILE A 18 7.34 -13.82 14.11
C ILE A 18 8.01 -12.44 14.06
N ALA A 19 8.72 -12.06 15.12
CA ALA A 19 9.48 -10.81 15.17
C ALA A 19 10.53 -10.74 14.05
N ARG A 20 11.21 -11.86 13.74
CA ARG A 20 12.15 -11.95 12.62
C ARG A 20 11.46 -11.70 11.29
N GLN A 21 10.26 -12.27 11.06
CA GLN A 21 9.52 -12.04 9.83
C GLN A 21 9.09 -10.58 9.68
N MET A 22 8.58 -9.95 10.74
CA MET A 22 8.20 -8.53 10.70
C MET A 22 9.36 -7.57 10.43
N LYS A 23 10.58 -7.91 10.89
CA LYS A 23 11.78 -7.11 10.56
C LYS A 23 12.14 -7.13 9.07
N ARG A 24 11.73 -8.17 8.32
CA ARG A 24 12.01 -8.32 6.89
C ARG A 24 11.01 -7.59 5.99
N LEU A 25 9.87 -7.16 6.54
CA LEU A 25 8.85 -6.43 5.81
C LEU A 25 9.33 -5.00 5.48
N ASN A 26 9.28 -4.70 4.19
CA ASN A 26 9.56 -3.41 3.61
C ASN A 26 8.27 -2.76 3.15
N LEU A 27 8.08 -1.51 3.55
CA LEU A 27 6.88 -0.74 3.25
C LEU A 27 7.31 0.57 2.58
N SER A 28 6.53 1.01 1.60
CA SER A 28 6.67 2.29 0.94
C SER A 28 6.24 3.43 1.87
N SER A 29 6.53 4.66 1.45
CA SER A 29 6.00 5.85 2.07
C SER A 29 5.28 6.65 1.00
N ILE A 30 4.06 7.09 1.29
CA ILE A 30 3.19 7.79 0.34
C ILE A 30 2.66 9.05 0.98
N TRP A 31 2.67 10.15 0.24
CA TRP A 31 1.96 11.37 0.59
C TRP A 31 0.57 11.36 -0.03
N ALA A 32 -0.43 11.65 0.79
CA ALA A 32 -1.78 11.93 0.35
C ALA A 32 -2.04 13.43 0.49
N LEU A 33 -2.36 14.09 -0.62
CA LEU A 33 -2.87 15.46 -0.65
C LEU A 33 -4.39 15.42 -0.89
N LEU A 34 -5.13 15.92 0.08
CA LEU A 34 -6.55 16.23 -0.07
C LEU A 34 -6.65 17.72 -0.41
N ALA A 35 -7.36 18.06 -1.48
CA ALA A 35 -7.59 19.44 -1.87
C ALA A 35 -9.06 19.65 -2.27
N ALA A 36 -9.66 20.73 -1.79
CA ALA A 36 -11.00 21.14 -2.19
C ALA A 36 -10.90 22.47 -2.95
N PHE A 37 -11.56 22.53 -4.11
CA PHE A 37 -11.57 23.67 -5.00
C PHE A 37 -12.98 24.25 -5.10
N LYS A 38 -13.07 25.56 -5.35
CA LYS A 38 -14.35 26.23 -5.56
C LYS A 38 -14.95 25.83 -6.90
N ASP A 39 -14.14 25.90 -7.94
CA ASP A 39 -14.48 25.51 -9.31
C ASP A 39 -13.82 24.15 -9.66
N PRO A 40 -14.31 23.43 -10.70
CA PRO A 40 -13.67 22.20 -11.18
C PRO A 40 -12.20 22.42 -11.55
N LEU A 41 -11.40 21.35 -11.52
CA LEU A 41 -10.05 21.43 -12.07
C LEU A 41 -10.13 21.80 -13.56
N PRO A 42 -9.28 22.72 -14.05
CA PRO A 42 -9.18 23.00 -15.47
C PRO A 42 -8.73 21.72 -16.19
N LEU A 43 -9.40 21.40 -17.29
CA LEU A 43 -9.07 20.26 -18.15
C LEU A 43 -8.75 20.76 -19.55
N PRO A 44 -7.79 20.15 -20.25
CA PRO A 44 -7.53 20.49 -21.65
C PRO A 44 -8.77 20.22 -22.50
N ALA A 45 -8.95 20.98 -23.59
CA ALA A 45 -10.14 20.87 -24.45
C ALA A 45 -10.34 19.47 -25.06
N SER A 46 -9.29 18.65 -25.14
CA SER A 46 -9.38 17.25 -25.56
C SER A 46 -10.01 16.33 -24.51
N ALA A 47 -9.97 16.71 -23.23
CA ALA A 47 -10.50 15.93 -22.12
C ALA A 47 -11.98 16.23 -21.82
N THR A 48 -12.60 17.25 -22.45
CA THR A 48 -14.01 17.57 -22.24
C THR A 48 -14.98 16.58 -22.89
N ALA A 49 -14.48 15.65 -23.71
CA ALA A 49 -15.28 14.62 -24.36
C ALA A 49 -15.74 13.51 -23.39
N PHE A 50 -15.09 13.36 -22.24
CA PHE A 50 -15.39 12.30 -21.27
C PHE A 50 -15.40 12.84 -19.83
N PRO A 51 -16.20 12.24 -18.93
CA PRO A 51 -16.16 12.59 -17.51
C PRO A 51 -14.80 12.18 -16.93
N PHE A 52 -13.92 13.17 -16.71
CA PHE A 52 -12.65 12.95 -16.03
C PHE A 52 -12.87 12.86 -14.51
N GLU A 53 -12.66 11.69 -13.93
CA GLU A 53 -12.93 11.42 -12.50
C GLU A 53 -11.69 10.93 -11.75
N GLY A 54 -10.61 10.64 -12.46
CA GLY A 54 -9.36 10.17 -11.90
C GLY A 54 -8.42 9.66 -12.98
N ALA A 55 -7.15 9.51 -12.61
CA ALA A 55 -6.11 9.05 -13.51
C ALA A 55 -4.95 8.42 -12.76
N PHE A 56 -4.36 7.39 -13.38
CA PHE A 56 -2.97 7.02 -13.12
C PHE A 56 -2.08 8.04 -13.80
N VAL A 57 -1.14 8.59 -13.05
CA VAL A 57 -0.27 9.66 -13.54
C VAL A 57 1.11 9.08 -13.84
N LYS A 58 1.64 9.42 -15.02
CA LYS A 58 2.98 9.05 -15.48
C LYS A 58 3.74 10.30 -15.93
N GLY A 59 5.07 10.21 -15.98
CA GLY A 59 5.93 11.30 -16.48
C GLY A 59 6.20 12.43 -15.49
N VAL A 60 5.78 12.28 -14.24
CA VAL A 60 6.07 13.19 -13.12
C VAL A 60 6.46 12.39 -11.89
N ASP A 61 7.23 13.00 -10.98
CA ASP A 61 7.81 12.29 -9.85
C ASP A 61 6.89 12.30 -8.62
N SER A 62 6.11 13.37 -8.40
CA SER A 62 5.44 13.57 -7.11
C SER A 62 4.06 12.94 -6.97
N ILE A 63 3.42 12.50 -8.07
CA ILE A 63 2.07 11.93 -8.09
C ILE A 63 2.03 10.65 -8.93
N SER A 64 1.36 9.62 -8.43
CA SER A 64 1.09 8.37 -9.18
C SER A 64 -0.39 8.17 -9.48
N TRP A 65 -1.27 8.79 -8.69
CA TRP A 65 -2.71 8.67 -8.81
C TRP A 65 -3.43 9.94 -8.36
N MET A 66 -4.54 10.25 -9.03
CA MET A 66 -5.47 11.28 -8.61
C MET A 66 -6.92 10.87 -8.84
N ALA A 67 -7.83 11.32 -7.97
CA ALA A 67 -9.25 11.03 -8.09
C ALA A 67 -10.14 12.17 -7.57
N ASP A 68 -11.27 12.36 -8.24
CA ASP A 68 -12.36 13.25 -7.87
C ASP A 68 -13.28 12.54 -6.87
N ASN A 69 -13.12 12.90 -5.59
CA ASN A 69 -13.96 12.37 -4.52
C ASN A 69 -15.41 12.86 -4.66
N THR A 70 -15.63 14.08 -5.16
CA THR A 70 -16.98 14.63 -5.30
C THR A 70 -17.80 13.77 -6.26
N LYS A 71 -17.23 13.42 -7.42
CA LYS A 71 -17.91 12.52 -8.38
C LYS A 71 -18.10 11.12 -7.82
N LYS A 72 -17.09 10.57 -7.12
CA LYS A 72 -17.15 9.24 -6.53
C LYS A 72 -18.28 9.07 -5.50
N PHE A 73 -18.51 10.07 -4.63
CA PHE A 73 -19.44 9.95 -3.51
C PHE A 73 -20.79 10.64 -3.72
N LEU A 74 -20.82 11.75 -4.46
CA LEU A 74 -22.00 12.61 -4.60
C LEU A 74 -22.54 12.67 -6.03
N GLY A 75 -21.85 12.06 -6.99
CA GLY A 75 -22.19 12.12 -8.41
C GLY A 75 -22.07 13.54 -9.00
N SER A 76 -22.60 13.73 -10.21
CA SER A 76 -22.44 14.95 -11.01
C SER A 76 -23.26 16.17 -10.53
N HIS A 77 -24.08 16.03 -9.49
CA HIS A 77 -25.06 17.05 -9.05
C HIS A 77 -24.66 17.75 -7.74
N SER A 78 -23.40 17.63 -7.31
CA SER A 78 -22.94 18.32 -6.12
C SER A 78 -22.76 19.82 -6.38
N HIS A 79 -23.44 20.66 -5.61
CA HIS A 79 -23.23 22.12 -5.55
C HIS A 79 -22.14 22.51 -4.53
N GLY A 80 -21.48 21.53 -3.91
CA GLY A 80 -20.40 21.72 -2.96
C GLY A 80 -19.03 21.87 -3.65
N PRO A 81 -17.95 21.99 -2.86
CA PRO A 81 -16.62 22.09 -3.40
C PRO A 81 -16.17 20.83 -4.15
N HIS A 82 -15.31 21.01 -5.15
CA HIS A 82 -14.71 19.93 -5.92
C HIS A 82 -13.53 19.35 -5.15
N CYS A 83 -13.72 18.15 -4.59
CA CYS A 83 -12.79 17.52 -3.66
C CYS A 83 -11.96 16.47 -4.38
N TRP A 84 -10.65 16.60 -4.31
CA TRP A 84 -9.69 15.71 -4.96
C TRP A 84 -8.74 15.07 -3.95
N THR A 85 -8.38 13.81 -4.24
CA THR A 85 -7.27 13.11 -3.59
C THR A 85 -6.16 12.92 -4.60
N PHE A 86 -4.94 13.30 -4.23
CA PHE A 86 -3.72 13.03 -4.98
C PHE A 86 -2.80 12.18 -4.12
N LEU A 87 -2.25 11.11 -4.71
CA LEU A 87 -1.37 10.18 -4.02
C LEU A 87 -0.01 10.17 -4.71
N SER A 88 1.05 10.27 -3.90
CA SER A 88 2.40 10.33 -4.42
C SER A 88 2.91 8.99 -4.93
N THR A 89 3.98 9.05 -5.74
CA THR A 89 4.85 7.88 -5.92
C THR A 89 5.52 7.51 -4.59
N ALA A 90 5.94 6.25 -4.47
CA ALA A 90 6.73 5.74 -3.35
C ALA A 90 8.12 6.39 -3.30
N THR A 91 8.70 6.70 -4.46
CA THR A 91 9.98 7.39 -4.58
C THR A 91 9.92 8.78 -3.96
N PHE A 92 8.91 9.57 -4.34
CA PHE A 92 8.70 10.90 -3.77
C PHE A 92 8.43 10.85 -2.27
N GLY A 93 7.60 9.91 -1.82
CA GLY A 93 7.34 9.74 -0.39
C GLY A 93 8.56 9.30 0.41
N LYS A 94 9.46 8.51 -0.17
CA LYS A 94 10.75 8.13 0.45
C LYS A 94 11.69 9.34 0.56
N GLN A 95 11.83 10.14 -0.49
CA GLN A 95 12.70 11.32 -0.52
C GLN A 95 12.21 12.43 0.44
N ASN A 96 10.90 12.52 0.65
CA ASN A 96 10.27 13.55 1.47
C ASN A 96 9.76 13.02 2.82
N LYS A 97 10.33 11.92 3.31
CA LYS A 97 9.87 11.27 4.54
C LYS A 97 10.22 12.11 5.77
N VAL A 98 9.23 12.32 6.63
CA VAL A 98 9.34 13.03 7.92
C VAL A 98 8.63 12.23 9.02
N PRO A 99 8.73 12.61 10.30
CA PRO A 99 7.89 12.01 11.35
C PRO A 99 6.41 12.19 11.03
N GLN A 100 5.69 11.10 10.78
CA GLN A 100 4.27 11.10 10.37
C GLN A 100 3.36 11.81 11.40
N GLU A 101 3.67 11.71 12.68
CA GLU A 101 2.91 12.33 13.78
C GLU A 101 3.27 13.82 14.00
N SER A 102 4.32 14.30 13.36
CA SER A 102 4.83 15.67 13.53
C SER A 102 5.44 16.16 12.22
N ILE A 103 4.57 16.41 11.24
CA ILE A 103 4.96 16.90 9.92
C ILE A 103 5.32 18.39 10.03
N PRO A 104 6.56 18.80 9.68
CA PRO A 104 6.92 20.21 9.67
C PRO A 104 6.08 21.01 8.66
N VAL A 105 5.62 22.20 9.07
CA VAL A 105 4.79 23.07 8.22
C VAL A 105 5.46 23.39 6.88
N ALA A 106 6.76 23.70 6.90
CA ALA A 106 7.53 23.97 5.68
C ALA A 106 7.55 22.77 4.72
N THR A 107 7.68 21.54 5.25
CA THR A 107 7.62 20.32 4.44
C THR A 107 6.22 20.10 3.89
N ALA A 108 5.18 20.27 4.71
CA ALA A 108 3.80 20.12 4.27
C ALA A 108 3.45 21.08 3.13
N GLN A 109 3.89 22.35 3.24
CA GLN A 109 3.70 23.36 2.21
C GLN A 109 4.45 22.99 0.92
N ARG A 110 5.73 22.64 1.01
CA ARG A 110 6.53 22.23 -0.15
C ARG A 110 5.93 21.01 -0.86
N VAL A 111 5.55 19.97 -0.11
CA VAL A 111 4.90 18.77 -0.68
C VAL A 111 3.62 19.13 -1.41
N LYS A 112 2.76 19.95 -0.81
CA LYS A 112 1.52 20.42 -1.44
C LYS A 112 1.80 21.17 -2.75
N GLU A 113 2.72 22.13 -2.73
CA GLU A 113 3.06 22.95 -3.90
C GLU A 113 3.67 22.10 -5.02
N THR A 114 4.58 21.19 -4.70
CA THR A 114 5.17 20.27 -5.70
C THR A 114 4.12 19.35 -6.30
N MET A 115 3.25 18.74 -5.48
CA MET A 115 2.20 17.84 -5.99
C MET A 115 1.21 18.58 -6.89
N LEU A 116 0.76 19.79 -6.52
CA LEU A 116 -0.14 20.57 -7.37
C LEU A 116 0.53 21.00 -8.69
N ALA A 117 1.81 21.38 -8.67
CA ALA A 117 2.55 21.72 -9.89
C ALA A 117 2.68 20.52 -10.85
N ASP A 118 2.91 19.33 -10.32
CA ASP A 118 2.97 18.12 -11.15
C ASP A 118 1.59 17.70 -11.67
N VAL A 119 0.49 18.02 -10.96
CA VAL A 119 -0.87 17.88 -11.51
C VAL A 119 -1.07 18.80 -12.71
N GLU A 120 -0.64 20.06 -12.61
CA GLU A 120 -0.70 21.00 -13.75
C GLU A 120 0.05 20.46 -14.95
N TYR A 121 1.29 20.02 -14.73
CA TYR A 121 2.13 19.45 -15.78
C TYR A 121 1.50 18.20 -16.40
N ALA A 122 1.01 17.27 -15.58
CA ALA A 122 0.38 16.03 -16.04
C ALA A 122 -0.90 16.27 -16.86
N LEU A 123 -1.65 17.32 -16.54
CA LEU A 123 -2.83 17.73 -17.29
C LEU A 123 -2.50 18.59 -18.53
N GLY A 124 -1.22 18.87 -18.78
CA GLY A 124 -0.77 19.74 -19.89
C GLY A 124 -1.17 21.20 -19.71
N LEU A 125 -1.36 21.64 -18.47
CA LEU A 125 -1.80 22.99 -18.15
C LEU A 125 -0.60 23.93 -17.95
N PRO A 126 -0.77 25.24 -18.20
CA PRO A 126 0.22 26.24 -17.83
C PRO A 126 0.49 26.23 -16.32
N LYS A 127 1.71 26.60 -15.92
CA LYS A 127 2.08 26.71 -14.50
C LYS A 127 1.18 27.73 -13.80
N SER A 128 0.75 27.42 -12.57
CA SER A 128 -0.12 28.25 -11.74
C SER A 128 -1.50 28.52 -12.35
N SER A 129 -2.03 27.56 -13.11
CA SER A 129 -3.38 27.58 -13.68
C SER A 129 -4.42 26.94 -12.76
N ILE A 130 -4.00 26.03 -11.88
CA ILE A 130 -4.88 25.48 -10.86
C ILE A 130 -5.08 26.54 -9.78
N GLN A 131 -6.34 26.89 -9.54
CA GLN A 131 -6.69 27.82 -8.47
C GLN A 131 -6.21 27.32 -7.10
N THR A 132 -5.92 28.25 -6.20
CA THR A 132 -5.56 27.87 -4.83
C THR A 132 -6.72 27.10 -4.18
N PRO A 133 -6.48 25.90 -3.61
CA PRO A 133 -7.52 25.16 -2.91
C PRO A 133 -8.09 25.97 -1.75
N ILE A 134 -9.42 26.00 -1.61
CA ILE A 134 -10.09 26.61 -0.45
C ILE A 134 -9.87 25.80 0.83
N PHE A 135 -9.54 24.52 0.68
CA PHE A 135 -9.06 23.65 1.74
C PHE A 135 -7.98 22.73 1.18
N SER A 136 -6.93 22.49 1.95
CA SER A 136 -5.97 21.46 1.62
C SER A 136 -5.37 20.83 2.88
N ARG A 137 -5.04 19.55 2.79
CA ARG A 137 -4.34 18.82 3.84
C ARG A 137 -3.43 17.78 3.20
N VAL A 138 -2.19 17.74 3.67
CA VAL A 138 -1.26 16.66 3.35
C VAL A 138 -1.17 15.70 4.53
N GLN A 139 -1.02 14.42 4.23
CA GLN A 139 -0.80 13.37 5.21
C GLN A 139 0.28 12.42 4.67
N LEU A 140 1.27 12.11 5.50
CA LEU A 140 2.26 11.08 5.19
C LEU A 140 1.77 9.73 5.74
N TRP A 141 1.78 8.71 4.89
CA TRP A 141 1.64 7.30 5.27
C TRP A 141 3.03 6.69 5.23
N GLY A 142 3.71 6.64 6.38
CA GLY A 142 5.12 6.22 6.46
C GLY A 142 5.37 4.72 6.29
N ALA A 143 4.29 3.94 6.22
CA ALA A 143 4.22 2.49 6.13
C ALA A 143 2.98 2.13 5.29
N ALA A 144 2.95 2.56 4.03
CA ALA A 144 1.75 2.58 3.19
C ALA A 144 1.47 1.22 2.51
N LEU A 145 2.29 0.85 1.51
CA LEU A 145 2.14 -0.40 0.76
C LEU A 145 3.37 -1.30 0.94
N PRO A 146 3.21 -2.62 0.94
CA PRO A 146 4.34 -3.55 0.94
C PRO A 146 5.15 -3.48 -0.35
N LEU A 147 6.46 -3.56 -0.20
CA LEU A 147 7.43 -3.67 -1.28
C LEU A 147 7.90 -5.11 -1.49
N ASN A 148 7.61 -5.98 -0.52
CA ASN A 148 7.94 -7.39 -0.55
C ASN A 148 6.89 -8.18 0.24
N THR A 149 6.78 -9.47 -0.07
CA THR A 149 5.79 -10.36 0.54
C THR A 149 6.36 -11.77 0.70
N PRO A 150 6.01 -12.51 1.77
CA PRO A 150 6.35 -13.92 1.90
C PRO A 150 5.43 -14.85 1.10
N ASN A 151 4.37 -14.31 0.49
CA ASN A 151 3.36 -15.02 -0.29
C ASN A 151 2.76 -16.23 0.45
N VAL A 152 2.33 -15.99 1.68
CA VAL A 152 1.63 -16.97 2.54
C VAL A 152 0.32 -16.37 3.04
N PRO A 153 -0.72 -17.15 3.32
CA PRO A 153 -2.01 -16.60 3.73
C PRO A 153 -1.99 -15.98 5.15
N CYS A 154 -1.20 -16.54 6.06
CA CYS A 154 -0.93 -16.01 7.40
C CYS A 154 0.45 -16.47 7.89
N ILE A 155 0.93 -15.91 9.01
CA ILE A 155 2.08 -16.46 9.74
C ILE A 155 1.59 -16.87 11.12
N PHE A 156 1.87 -18.09 11.54
CA PHE A 156 1.45 -18.64 12.83
C PHE A 156 2.57 -19.40 13.51
N ASP A 157 2.81 -19.08 14.78
CA ASP A 157 3.72 -19.76 15.69
C ASP A 157 2.91 -20.62 16.68
N PRO A 158 2.93 -21.95 16.53
CA PRO A 158 2.15 -22.85 17.38
C PRO A 158 2.72 -22.96 18.80
N HIS A 159 4.04 -22.79 18.97
CA HIS A 159 4.68 -22.78 20.30
C HIS A 159 4.30 -21.52 21.06
N GLY A 160 4.31 -20.39 20.36
CA GLY A 160 3.87 -19.09 20.88
C GLY A 160 2.35 -18.92 20.97
N ARG A 161 1.58 -19.82 20.34
CA ARG A 161 0.12 -19.74 20.14
C ARG A 161 -0.35 -18.38 19.63
N ALA A 162 0.40 -17.83 18.69
CA ALA A 162 0.16 -16.49 18.17
C ALA A 162 0.40 -16.47 16.66
N GLY A 163 -0.35 -15.63 15.96
CA GLY A 163 -0.12 -15.39 14.55
C GLY A 163 -0.36 -13.94 14.16
N ILE A 164 0.07 -13.62 12.95
CA ILE A 164 -0.08 -12.30 12.36
C ILE A 164 -0.72 -12.44 10.98
N CYS A 165 -1.58 -11.49 10.67
CA CYS A 165 -2.29 -11.34 9.41
C CYS A 165 -2.16 -9.90 8.91
N GLY A 166 -2.44 -9.68 7.62
CA GLY A 166 -2.35 -8.36 7.00
C GLY A 166 -2.32 -8.45 5.48
N ASP A 167 -2.56 -7.33 4.81
CA ASP A 167 -2.49 -7.20 3.35
C ASP A 167 -1.16 -7.70 2.78
N TRP A 168 -0.06 -7.32 3.44
CA TRP A 168 1.33 -7.55 3.03
C TRP A 168 1.78 -9.01 2.92
N LEU A 169 0.95 -9.95 3.35
CA LEU A 169 1.27 -11.38 3.33
C LEU A 169 1.09 -12.04 1.96
N GLN A 170 0.20 -11.50 1.13
CA GLN A 170 -0.03 -11.97 -0.24
C GLN A 170 -0.02 -10.83 -1.28
N GLY A 171 -0.14 -9.56 -0.86
CA GLY A 171 -0.19 -8.44 -1.78
C GLY A 171 -0.42 -7.11 -1.08
N SER A 172 -1.16 -6.21 -1.71
CA SER A 172 -1.40 -4.84 -1.21
C SER A 172 -2.82 -4.37 -1.52
N SER A 173 -3.82 -5.16 -1.11
CA SER A 173 -5.23 -4.89 -1.36
C SER A 173 -6.10 -5.12 -0.12
N LEU A 174 -7.29 -4.54 -0.12
CA LEU A 174 -8.30 -4.80 0.92
C LEU A 174 -8.71 -6.28 0.94
N GLU A 175 -8.80 -6.91 -0.24
CA GLU A 175 -9.09 -8.34 -0.36
C GLU A 175 -7.99 -9.18 0.30
N ALA A 176 -6.71 -8.91 0.01
CA ALA A 176 -5.60 -9.62 0.62
C ALA A 176 -5.60 -9.49 2.16
N ALA A 177 -5.92 -8.30 2.68
CA ALA A 177 -6.07 -8.09 4.12
C ALA A 177 -7.18 -8.97 4.73
N ALA A 178 -8.36 -8.98 4.09
CA ALA A 178 -9.51 -9.75 4.55
C ALA A 178 -9.25 -11.26 4.49
N LEU A 179 -8.72 -11.75 3.35
CA LEU A 179 -8.35 -13.15 3.17
C LEU A 179 -7.31 -13.60 4.19
N SER A 180 -6.30 -12.77 4.46
CA SER A 180 -5.28 -13.08 5.46
C SER A 180 -5.85 -13.17 6.88
N GLY A 181 -6.76 -12.26 7.25
CA GLY A 181 -7.45 -12.29 8.54
C GLY A 181 -8.30 -13.55 8.71
N MET A 182 -9.07 -13.91 7.68
CA MET A 182 -9.86 -15.15 7.68
C MET A 182 -8.97 -16.39 7.74
N ALA A 183 -7.85 -16.41 7.01
CA ALA A 183 -6.90 -17.52 7.03
C ALA A 183 -6.30 -17.72 8.43
N LEU A 184 -5.89 -16.64 9.10
CA LEU A 184 -5.39 -16.73 10.47
C LEU A 184 -6.48 -17.20 11.43
N ALA A 185 -7.70 -16.68 11.31
CA ALA A 185 -8.83 -17.10 12.14
C ALA A 185 -9.16 -18.58 11.94
N ASN A 186 -9.17 -19.06 10.71
CA ASN A 186 -9.37 -20.47 10.37
C ASN A 186 -8.22 -21.34 10.88
N HIS A 187 -6.98 -20.88 10.80
CA HIS A 187 -5.84 -21.64 11.30
C HIS A 187 -5.86 -21.72 12.83
N ALA A 188 -6.15 -20.61 13.51
CA ALA A 188 -6.31 -20.56 14.96
C ALA A 188 -7.54 -21.33 15.44
N SER A 189 -8.64 -21.32 14.67
CA SER A 189 -9.83 -22.11 14.98
C SER A 189 -9.57 -23.58 14.69
N SER A 190 -8.92 -23.99 13.61
CA SER A 190 -8.46 -25.38 13.44
C SER A 190 -7.51 -25.78 14.56
N PHE A 191 -6.62 -24.90 15.03
CA PHE A 191 -5.80 -25.14 16.20
C PHE A 191 -6.63 -25.31 17.50
N SER A 192 -7.81 -24.68 17.59
CA SER A 192 -8.69 -24.69 18.77
C SER A 192 -9.89 -25.64 18.69
N PHE A 193 -10.30 -26.06 17.49
CA PHE A 193 -11.55 -26.75 17.11
C PHE A 193 -11.27 -28.01 16.28
N SER A 194 -10.00 -28.42 16.19
CA SER A 194 -9.59 -29.82 16.04
C SER A 194 -10.01 -30.65 17.27
N CYS A 195 -11.27 -30.47 17.69
CA CYS A 195 -11.95 -30.90 18.90
C CYS A 195 -13.20 -31.69 18.51
N SER A 196 -13.01 -32.74 17.71
CA SER A 196 -13.97 -33.85 17.66
C SER A 196 -13.37 -35.14 17.10
N SER A 197 -12.34 -35.08 16.24
CA SER A 197 -11.59 -36.28 15.82
C SER A 197 -10.10 -36.23 16.14
N PHE A 198 -9.44 -35.08 16.00
CA PHE A 198 -7.99 -34.95 16.21
C PHE A 198 -7.57 -34.72 17.68
N ILE A 199 -8.48 -34.26 18.54
CA ILE A 199 -8.17 -34.08 19.97
C ILE A 199 -7.98 -35.42 20.69
N ALA A 200 -8.61 -36.48 20.20
CA ALA A 200 -8.32 -37.84 20.65
C ALA A 200 -6.86 -38.21 20.31
N ASP A 201 -6.42 -37.93 19.09
CA ASP A 201 -5.05 -38.24 18.63
C ASP A 201 -3.99 -37.33 19.26
N TYR A 202 -4.27 -36.04 19.49
CA TYR A 202 -3.35 -35.08 20.13
C TYR A 202 -3.17 -35.34 21.64
N LEU A 203 -4.24 -35.73 22.33
CA LEU A 203 -4.17 -36.14 23.74
C LEU A 203 -3.54 -37.53 23.89
N GLN A 204 -3.72 -38.43 22.91
CA GLN A 204 -3.03 -39.73 22.87
C GLN A 204 -1.56 -39.62 22.45
N SER A 205 -1.19 -38.63 21.63
CA SER A 205 0.20 -38.38 21.20
C SER A 205 1.01 -37.49 22.17
N GLY A 206 0.36 -36.90 23.18
CA GLY A 206 1.04 -36.09 24.19
C GLY A 206 1.57 -34.73 23.67
N GLY A 207 0.96 -34.17 22.63
CA GLY A 207 1.43 -32.92 22.03
C GLY A 207 2.59 -33.09 21.04
N GLN A 208 2.70 -34.24 20.39
CA GLN A 208 3.71 -34.47 19.36
C GLN A 208 3.38 -33.71 18.07
N CYS A 209 4.43 -33.06 17.52
CA CYS A 209 4.47 -32.28 16.25
C CYS A 209 3.74 -30.91 16.19
N PRO A 210 3.94 -29.98 17.15
CA PRO A 210 3.47 -28.59 17.00
C PRO A 210 3.99 -27.92 15.72
N ASP A 211 5.17 -28.32 15.24
CA ASP A 211 5.79 -27.77 14.02
C ASP A 211 4.96 -28.00 12.74
N GLU A 212 4.07 -29.02 12.71
CA GLU A 212 3.16 -29.24 11.59
C GLU A 212 2.09 -28.14 11.46
N PHE A 213 1.82 -27.42 12.56
CA PHE A 213 0.88 -26.30 12.59
C PHE A 213 1.57 -24.95 12.35
N ALA A 214 2.90 -24.93 12.17
CA ALA A 214 3.63 -23.71 11.85
C ALA A 214 3.35 -23.27 10.42
N VAL A 215 3.06 -21.98 10.24
CA VAL A 215 2.83 -21.40 8.91
C VAL A 215 3.69 -20.17 8.74
N GLY A 216 4.42 -20.07 7.62
CA GLY A 216 5.08 -18.83 7.23
C GLY A 216 6.30 -18.41 8.06
N LEU A 217 6.68 -19.14 9.12
CA LEU A 217 7.78 -18.76 10.03
C LEU A 217 9.15 -18.76 9.35
N GLY A 218 9.34 -19.59 8.32
CA GLY A 218 10.59 -19.69 7.56
C GLY A 218 10.57 -19.03 6.19
N ASN A 219 9.39 -18.64 5.68
CA ASN A 219 9.23 -18.18 4.30
C ASN A 219 10.05 -16.93 4.02
N GLU A 220 10.60 -16.86 2.81
CA GLU A 220 11.36 -15.69 2.37
C GLU A 220 10.48 -14.61 1.75
N PHE A 221 10.81 -13.36 2.05
CA PHE A 221 10.13 -12.22 1.45
C PHE A 221 10.70 -11.97 0.06
N GLN A 222 9.84 -12.04 -0.94
CA GLN A 222 10.16 -11.74 -2.33
C GLN A 222 9.68 -10.34 -2.69
N PRO A 223 10.42 -9.57 -3.52
CA PRO A 223 9.97 -8.26 -3.99
C PRO A 223 8.63 -8.33 -4.73
N LEU A 224 7.76 -7.34 -4.50
CA LEU A 224 6.51 -7.17 -5.25
C LEU A 224 6.76 -6.38 -6.55
N ARG A 225 6.07 -6.76 -7.64
CA ARG A 225 6.03 -5.97 -8.88
C ARG A 225 4.96 -4.89 -8.76
N GLY A 226 5.30 -3.65 -9.12
CA GLY A 226 4.40 -2.51 -9.01
C GLY A 226 4.20 -2.07 -7.57
N HIS A 227 4.83 -0.98 -7.16
CA HIS A 227 4.81 -0.51 -5.76
C HIS A 227 4.24 0.89 -5.58
N ASP A 228 3.95 1.58 -6.68
CA ASP A 228 3.21 2.83 -6.65
C ASP A 228 1.70 2.56 -6.67
N ILE A 229 0.94 3.45 -6.04
CA ILE A 229 -0.51 3.38 -6.06
C ILE A 229 -0.97 3.50 -7.51
N GLY A 230 -1.63 2.44 -7.99
CA GLY A 230 -2.16 2.34 -9.34
C GLY A 230 -1.35 1.50 -10.33
N GLN A 231 -0.19 0.98 -9.93
CA GLN A 231 0.53 -0.03 -10.71
C GLN A 231 -0.08 -1.42 -10.44
N PHE A 232 -1.20 -1.74 -11.10
CA PHE A 232 -1.78 -3.08 -11.04
C PHE A 232 -1.05 -4.05 -11.98
N PRO A 233 -0.91 -5.34 -11.60
CA PRO A 233 -0.43 -6.38 -12.52
C PRO A 233 -1.26 -6.38 -13.81
N GLY A 234 -0.59 -6.39 -14.97
CA GLY A 234 -1.23 -6.43 -16.29
C GLY A 234 -1.45 -5.08 -16.99
N LEU A 235 -1.10 -3.94 -16.35
CA LEU A 235 -1.18 -2.59 -16.96
C LEU A 235 0.15 -2.10 -17.57
N GLN A 236 1.13 -2.98 -17.79
CA GLN A 236 2.35 -2.61 -18.49
C GLN A 236 2.01 -2.33 -19.96
N SER A 237 2.32 -1.12 -20.44
CA SER A 237 2.38 -0.85 -21.87
C SER A 237 3.47 -1.73 -22.48
N GLU A 238 3.27 -2.22 -23.71
CA GLU A 238 4.15 -3.15 -24.43
C GLU A 238 5.62 -2.70 -24.58
N GLU A 239 5.95 -1.46 -24.19
CA GLU A 239 7.28 -0.86 -24.30
C GLU A 239 8.33 -1.48 -23.35
N ASP A 240 7.92 -2.12 -22.24
CA ASP A 240 8.86 -2.81 -21.33
C ASP A 240 9.24 -4.23 -21.81
N ILE A 241 8.58 -4.76 -22.85
CA ILE A 241 8.85 -6.11 -23.40
C ILE A 241 10.04 -6.09 -24.36
N ASN A 242 10.42 -4.92 -24.91
CA ASN A 242 11.46 -4.79 -25.94
C ASN A 242 12.75 -4.11 -25.44
N LYS A 243 13.28 -4.54 -24.29
CA LYS A 243 14.73 -4.35 -24.05
C LYS A 243 15.48 -5.52 -24.66
N PRO A 244 16.33 -5.31 -25.68
CA PRO A 244 17.11 -6.39 -26.25
C PRO A 244 18.05 -6.95 -25.17
N GLN A 245 17.96 -8.27 -24.94
CA GLN A 245 18.98 -8.99 -24.18
C GLN A 245 20.33 -8.73 -24.83
N ALA A 246 21.25 -8.10 -24.08
CA ALA A 246 22.63 -7.98 -24.51
C ALA A 246 23.23 -9.38 -24.61
N VAL A 247 23.35 -9.88 -25.84
CA VAL A 247 24.13 -11.08 -26.14
C VAL A 247 25.59 -10.75 -25.82
N GLN A 248 26.12 -11.38 -24.78
CA GLN A 248 27.57 -11.42 -24.55
C GLN A 248 28.18 -12.32 -25.63
N LEU A 249 28.87 -11.71 -26.59
CA LEU A 249 29.82 -12.42 -27.45
C LEU A 249 31.12 -12.57 -26.65
N SER A 250 31.40 -13.79 -26.21
CA SER A 250 32.73 -14.20 -25.76
C SER A 250 33.69 -14.21 -26.96
N ALA A 251 34.84 -13.58 -26.78
CA ALA A 251 35.96 -13.56 -27.73
C ALA A 251 36.52 -14.96 -28.04
#